data_AF-A0A6C0K7M5-F1
#
_entry.id   AF-A0A6C0K7M5-F1
#
_cell.length_a   1.000
_cell.length_b   1.000
_cell.length_c   1.000
_cell.angle_alpha   90.00
_cell.angle_beta   90.00
_cell.angle_gamma   90.00
#
_symmetry.space_group_name_H-M   'P 1'
#
loop_
_entity.id
_entity.type
_entity.pdbx_description
1 polymer ?
#
loop_
_entity_poly.entity_id
_entity_poly.type
_entity_poly.pdbx_seq_one_letter_code
_entity_poly.pdbx_strand_id
1 'polypeptide(L)'
;MNSTITTDSNEITHHTFTNVEFSAFFNSIFNLEVSTSLAMFHEYYFFIKYGEKVYIESKYFSSHKAKTIVISFEDLQRNTYLKFYYDKSLMLSNNKHLVIQKSKYKEVSPRIYREDRFWKIDTATINSIVWNNNCYDVKNEEDLCYVKINPYDLKNMEYTPLEQVPKCSNPIIDLYSGIIDKIENCKNKNINRLELNA
;
A
#
# COMPACT_ATOMS: atom_id res chain seq x y z
N MET A 1 11.39 -8.57 -16.24
CA MET A 1 10.01 -8.73 -15.75
C MET A 1 9.10 -8.60 -16.95
N ASN A 2 8.07 -9.42 -17.06
CA ASN A 2 7.24 -9.46 -18.28
C ASN A 2 5.94 -8.73 -18.00
N SER A 3 5.65 -7.71 -18.79
CA SER A 3 4.44 -6.90 -18.66
C SER A 3 3.85 -6.56 -20.02
N THR A 4 2.53 -6.57 -20.11
CA THR A 4 1.80 -5.89 -21.17
C THR A 4 1.61 -4.42 -20.76
N ILE A 5 1.75 -3.51 -21.71
CA ILE A 5 1.63 -2.07 -21.48
C ILE A 5 0.48 -1.54 -22.31
N THR A 6 -0.44 -0.81 -21.68
CA THR A 6 -1.49 -0.05 -22.35
C THR A 6 -1.45 1.39 -21.85
N THR A 7 -1.93 2.32 -22.67
CA THR A 7 -2.07 3.74 -22.28
C THR A 7 -3.51 4.15 -22.52
N ASP A 8 -4.12 4.78 -21.53
CA ASP A 8 -5.50 5.26 -21.65
C ASP A 8 -5.58 6.67 -22.27
N SER A 9 -6.81 7.15 -22.46
CA SER A 9 -7.08 8.46 -23.08
C SER A 9 -6.55 9.65 -22.29
N ASN A 10 -6.14 9.46 -21.02
CA ASN A 10 -5.56 10.49 -20.18
C ASN A 10 -4.03 10.41 -20.11
N GLU A 11 -3.40 9.67 -21.04
CA GLU A 11 -1.95 9.43 -21.07
C GLU A 11 -1.43 8.70 -19.82
N ILE A 12 -2.31 7.98 -19.11
CA ILE A 12 -1.91 7.14 -17.99
C ILE A 12 -1.49 5.77 -18.53
N THR A 13 -0.30 5.33 -18.16
CA THR A 13 0.25 4.05 -18.62
C THR A 13 0.00 2.95 -17.58
N HIS A 14 -0.57 1.85 -18.02
CA HIS A 14 -0.93 0.69 -17.21
C HIS A 14 0.01 -0.46 -17.54
N HIS A 15 0.67 -1.00 -16.53
CA HIS A 15 1.56 -2.15 -16.68
C HIS A 15 0.94 -3.36 -16.00
N THR A 16 0.55 -4.36 -16.79
CA THR A 16 0.02 -5.64 -16.29
C THR A 16 1.10 -6.71 -16.36
N PHE A 17 1.56 -7.17 -15.20
CA PHE A 17 2.62 -8.16 -15.06
C PHE A 17 2.08 -9.57 -14.88
N THR A 18 2.74 -10.57 -15.48
CA THR A 18 2.39 -11.99 -15.24
C THR A 18 3.17 -12.61 -14.08
N ASN A 19 4.28 -12.00 -13.67
CA ASN A 19 5.21 -12.55 -12.69
C ASN A 19 5.61 -11.58 -11.57
N VAL A 20 4.85 -10.49 -11.43
CA VAL A 20 5.01 -9.51 -10.35
C VAL A 20 3.67 -9.34 -9.64
N GLU A 21 3.70 -9.23 -8.32
CA GLU A 21 2.55 -8.91 -7.50
C GLU A 21 2.80 -7.59 -6.75
N PHE A 22 1.84 -6.68 -6.82
CA PHE A 22 1.79 -5.41 -6.12
C PHE A 22 0.69 -5.46 -5.08
N SER A 23 0.98 -5.01 -3.87
CA SER A 23 -0.04 -4.86 -2.85
C SER A 23 0.32 -3.75 -1.87
N ALA A 24 -0.69 -3.07 -1.35
CA ALA A 24 -0.48 -1.95 -0.45
C ALA A 24 -1.46 -1.95 0.72
N PHE A 25 -0.91 -1.78 1.92
CA PHE A 25 -1.64 -1.34 3.08
C PHE A 25 -1.40 0.16 3.25
N PHE A 26 -2.47 0.94 3.33
CA PHE A 26 -2.39 2.38 3.57
C PHE A 26 -3.51 2.79 4.51
N ASN A 27 -3.16 3.45 5.61
CA ASN A 27 -4.10 3.95 6.59
C ASN A 27 -3.89 5.46 6.81
N SER A 28 -4.90 6.27 6.48
CA SER A 28 -4.99 7.67 6.91
C SER A 28 -5.66 7.71 8.27
N ILE A 29 -4.95 8.25 9.25
CA ILE A 29 -5.37 8.27 10.66
C ILE A 29 -5.70 9.71 11.04
N PHE A 30 -6.96 9.97 11.37
CA PHE A 30 -7.51 11.28 11.68
C PHE A 30 -7.62 11.48 13.19
N ASN A 31 -6.94 12.48 13.74
CA ASN A 31 -7.10 12.89 15.14
C ASN A 31 -8.09 14.06 15.23
N LEU A 32 -9.25 13.80 15.84
CA LEU A 32 -10.33 14.79 16.02
C LEU A 32 -10.17 15.62 17.31
N GLU A 33 -9.24 15.28 18.21
CA GLU A 33 -9.16 15.89 19.55
C GLU A 33 -8.31 17.18 19.62
N VAL A 34 -7.57 17.53 18.55
CA VAL A 34 -6.70 18.72 18.58
C VAL A 34 -7.47 19.93 18.06
N SER A 35 -7.83 20.84 18.97
CA SER A 35 -8.48 22.14 18.77
C SER A 35 -8.48 22.65 17.32
N THR A 36 -9.67 22.67 16.70
CA THR A 36 -9.98 23.31 15.40
C THR A 36 -9.20 22.85 14.16
N SER A 37 -8.26 21.91 14.27
CA SER A 37 -7.45 21.43 13.14
C SER A 37 -7.36 19.91 13.12
N LEU A 38 -7.83 19.32 12.03
CA LEU A 38 -7.76 17.88 11.78
C LEU A 38 -6.30 17.48 11.57
N ALA A 39 -5.65 16.90 12.58
CA ALA A 39 -4.32 16.33 12.39
C ALA A 39 -4.46 14.97 11.69
N MET A 40 -3.83 14.83 10.52
CA MET A 40 -3.83 13.59 9.75
C MET A 40 -2.44 12.96 9.73
N PHE A 41 -2.37 11.69 10.11
CA PHE A 41 -1.18 10.86 10.07
C PHE A 41 -1.35 9.76 9.02
N HIS A 42 -0.23 9.20 8.54
CA HIS A 42 -0.26 8.12 7.57
C HIS A 42 0.63 6.97 8.04
N GLU A 43 0.06 5.77 8.04
CA GLU A 43 0.77 4.51 8.16
C GLU A 43 0.64 3.74 6.85
N TYR A 44 1.74 3.19 6.34
CA TYR A 44 1.68 2.38 5.13
C TYR A 44 2.75 1.29 5.05
N TYR A 45 2.42 0.23 4.32
CA TYR A 45 3.30 -0.87 3.94
C TYR A 45 3.00 -1.25 2.49
N PHE A 46 3.94 -1.02 1.60
CA PHE A 46 3.84 -1.35 0.18
C PHE A 46 4.74 -2.53 -0.13
N PHE A 47 4.22 -3.46 -0.91
CA PHE A 47 4.89 -4.70 -1.27
C PHE A 47 4.95 -4.85 -2.77
N ILE A 48 6.13 -5.25 -3.27
CA ILE A 48 6.32 -5.68 -4.66
C ILE A 48 7.05 -7.01 -4.62
N LYS A 49 6.38 -8.08 -5.06
CA LYS A 49 6.94 -9.44 -5.12
C LYS A 49 7.29 -9.80 -6.55
N TYR A 50 8.52 -10.25 -6.77
CA TYR A 50 9.00 -10.79 -8.04
C TYR A 50 9.77 -12.09 -7.80
N GLY A 51 9.21 -13.22 -8.21
CA GLY A 51 9.73 -14.54 -7.83
C GLY A 51 9.80 -14.68 -6.30
N GLU A 52 10.99 -15.02 -5.80
CA GLU A 52 11.28 -15.11 -4.36
C GLU A 52 11.63 -13.77 -3.71
N LYS A 53 11.77 -12.69 -4.46
CA LYS A 53 12.21 -11.39 -3.92
C LYS A 53 11.01 -10.52 -3.59
N VAL A 54 11.00 -9.93 -2.41
CA VAL A 54 9.96 -8.99 -1.96
C VAL A 54 10.59 -7.67 -1.56
N TYR A 55 10.25 -6.61 -2.27
CA TYR A 55 10.48 -5.24 -1.81
C TYR A 55 9.37 -4.82 -0.86
N ILE A 56 9.76 -4.16 0.22
CA ILE A 56 8.86 -3.62 1.23
C ILE A 56 9.25 -2.17 1.51
N GLU A 57 8.32 -1.26 1.29
CA GLU A 57 8.42 0.11 1.78
C GLU A 57 7.44 0.30 2.92
N SER A 58 7.92 0.73 4.08
CA SER A 58 7.06 0.96 5.24
C SER A 58 7.29 2.31 5.90
N LYS A 59 6.20 2.90 6.38
CA LYS A 59 6.22 4.10 7.23
C LYS A 59 5.19 3.92 8.34
N TYR A 60 5.68 3.92 9.57
CA TYR A 60 4.82 3.94 10.75
C TYR A 60 4.36 5.37 11.04
N PHE A 61 3.16 5.55 11.59
CA PHE A 61 2.55 6.89 11.73
C PHE A 61 3.37 7.87 12.58
N SER A 62 4.15 7.37 13.55
CA SER A 62 5.04 8.20 14.38
C SER A 62 6.44 8.41 13.76
N SER A 63 6.73 7.77 12.63
CA SER A 63 8.01 7.90 11.93
C SER A 63 7.95 8.98 10.85
N HIS A 64 8.97 9.84 10.83
CA HIS A 64 9.14 10.87 9.81
C HIS A 64 9.84 10.34 8.54
N LYS A 65 10.35 9.10 8.56
CA LYS A 65 11.08 8.47 7.46
C LYS A 65 10.47 7.12 7.10
N ALA A 66 10.30 6.90 5.79
CA ALA A 66 10.02 5.59 5.25
C ALA A 66 11.27 4.70 5.35
N LYS A 67 11.08 3.42 5.60
CA LYS A 67 12.10 2.38 5.53
C LYS A 67 11.86 1.53 4.29
N THR A 68 12.93 1.12 3.65
CA THR A 68 12.89 0.23 2.48
C THR A 68 13.74 -0.99 2.77
N ILE A 69 13.17 -2.17 2.59
CA ILE A 69 13.89 -3.43 2.72
C ILE A 69 13.55 -4.33 1.52
N VAL A 70 14.44 -5.26 1.23
CA VAL A 70 14.26 -6.33 0.24
C VAL A 70 14.59 -7.64 0.91
N ILE A 71 13.61 -8.54 1.01
CA ILE A 71 13.76 -9.84 1.67
C ILE A 71 13.31 -10.97 0.76
N SER A 72 13.60 -12.21 1.13
CA SER A 72 13.00 -13.35 0.45
C SER A 72 11.53 -13.49 0.83
N PHE A 73 10.72 -14.11 -0.03
CA PHE A 73 9.33 -14.40 0.26
C PHE A 73 9.22 -15.38 1.43
N GLU A 74 10.15 -16.32 1.55
CA GLU A 74 10.26 -17.21 2.71
C GLU A 74 10.49 -16.42 4.02
N ASP A 75 11.41 -15.46 4.04
CA ASP A 75 11.67 -14.62 5.21
C ASP A 75 10.44 -13.77 5.57
N LEU A 76 9.71 -13.27 4.57
CA LEU A 76 8.44 -12.58 4.78
C LEU A 76 7.42 -13.49 5.47
N GLN A 77 7.27 -14.74 5.01
CA GLN A 77 6.33 -15.70 5.61
C GLN A 77 6.69 -16.04 7.06
N ARG A 78 7.99 -16.10 7.38
CA ARG A 78 8.48 -16.36 8.76
C ARG A 78 8.37 -15.14 9.67
N ASN A 79 8.36 -13.93 9.12
CA ASN A 79 8.21 -12.70 9.88
C ASN A 79 6.73 -12.38 10.12
N THR A 80 6.18 -12.80 11.27
CA THR A 80 4.74 -12.66 11.55
C THR A 80 4.23 -11.22 11.51
N TYR A 81 5.07 -10.23 11.85
CA TYR A 81 4.74 -8.81 11.78
C TYR A 81 4.59 -8.32 10.34
N LEU A 82 5.58 -8.55 9.47
CA LEU A 82 5.49 -8.15 8.07
C LEU A 82 4.44 -8.96 7.31
N LYS A 83 4.30 -10.25 7.64
CA LYS A 83 3.25 -11.11 7.08
C LYS A 83 1.86 -10.57 7.36
N PHE A 84 1.60 -10.07 8.58
CA PHE A 84 0.30 -9.46 8.91
C PHE A 84 -0.07 -8.33 7.94
N TYR A 85 0.85 -7.39 7.72
CA TYR A 85 0.61 -6.29 6.78
C TYR A 85 0.58 -6.75 5.32
N TYR A 86 1.37 -7.75 4.95
CA TYR A 86 1.33 -8.36 3.63
C TYR A 86 -0.05 -8.98 3.33
N ASP A 87 -0.55 -9.81 4.22
CA ASP A 87 -1.86 -10.44 4.08
C ASP A 87 -2.97 -9.38 3.94
N LYS A 88 -2.96 -8.35 4.80
CA LYS A 88 -3.92 -7.23 4.71
C LYS A 88 -3.79 -6.43 3.41
N SER A 89 -2.56 -6.19 2.95
CA SER A 89 -2.31 -5.49 1.68
C SER A 89 -2.90 -6.26 0.50
N LEU A 90 -2.81 -7.59 0.49
CA LEU A 90 -3.41 -8.44 -0.55
C LEU A 90 -4.94 -8.35 -0.51
N MET A 91 -5.54 -8.30 0.69
CA MET A 91 -6.98 -8.14 0.83
C MET A 91 -7.48 -6.81 0.26
N LEU A 92 -6.70 -5.74 0.40
CA LEU A 92 -7.02 -4.39 -0.10
C LEU A 92 -6.74 -4.20 -1.60
N SER A 93 -5.90 -5.06 -2.18
CA SER A 93 -5.52 -4.96 -3.59
C SER A 93 -6.72 -5.20 -4.50
N ASN A 94 -6.95 -4.30 -5.45
CA ASN A 94 -7.97 -4.44 -6.48
C ASN A 94 -7.46 -5.33 -7.61
N ASN A 95 -6.25 -5.05 -8.09
CA ASN A 95 -5.54 -5.87 -9.06
C ASN A 95 -4.06 -5.96 -8.73
N LYS A 96 -3.64 -7.08 -8.14
CA LYS A 96 -2.25 -7.30 -7.73
C LYS A 96 -1.26 -7.40 -8.89
N HIS A 97 -1.72 -7.56 -10.13
CA HIS A 97 -0.85 -7.67 -11.30
C HIS A 97 -0.72 -6.34 -12.05
N LEU A 98 -1.42 -5.29 -11.61
CA LEU A 98 -1.43 -3.98 -12.22
C LEU A 98 -0.62 -2.99 -11.39
N VAL A 99 0.21 -2.20 -12.06
CA VAL A 99 0.76 -0.94 -11.53
C VAL A 99 0.53 0.16 -12.55
N ILE A 100 0.20 1.34 -12.06
CA ILE A 100 -0.18 2.49 -12.87
C ILE A 100 0.99 3.48 -12.86
N GLN A 101 1.52 3.80 -14.03
CA GLN A 101 2.50 4.85 -14.21
C GLN A 101 1.78 6.16 -14.58
N LYS A 102 1.89 7.15 -13.70
CA LYS A 102 1.33 8.49 -13.89
C LYS A 102 2.46 9.52 -13.99
N SER A 103 2.11 10.74 -14.38
CA SER A 103 2.93 11.91 -14.09
C SER A 103 3.27 11.97 -12.60
N LYS A 104 4.38 12.63 -12.25
CA LYS A 104 4.83 12.83 -10.86
C LYS A 104 3.67 13.06 -9.91
N TYR A 105 3.63 12.29 -8.81
CA TYR A 105 2.70 12.48 -7.70
C TYR A 105 2.68 13.96 -7.28
N LYS A 106 1.48 14.53 -7.31
CA LYS A 106 1.25 15.90 -6.85
C LYS A 106 1.17 15.89 -5.34
N GLU A 107 2.02 16.69 -4.69
CA GLU A 107 2.04 16.84 -3.25
C GLU A 107 0.66 17.32 -2.76
N VAL A 108 -0.07 16.43 -2.09
CA VAL A 108 -1.27 16.80 -1.32
C VAL A 108 -0.85 17.15 0.09
N SER A 109 -1.48 18.18 0.68
CA SER A 109 -1.29 18.51 2.09
C SER A 109 -2.17 17.59 2.94
N PRO A 110 -1.61 16.91 3.97
CA PRO A 110 -0.22 16.89 4.40
C PRO A 110 0.67 16.00 3.51
N ARG A 111 1.93 16.42 3.33
CA ARG A 111 2.90 15.73 2.48
C ARG A 111 3.12 14.28 2.92
N ILE A 112 2.73 13.34 2.07
CA ILE A 112 2.86 11.90 2.32
C ILE A 112 4.28 11.41 1.98
N TYR A 113 4.76 11.80 0.80
CA TYR A 113 6.04 11.37 0.22
C TYR A 113 7.02 12.54 0.08
N ARG A 114 8.31 12.31 0.35
CA ARG A 114 9.34 13.36 0.27
C ARG A 114 9.94 13.47 -1.12
N GLU A 115 10.11 12.35 -1.78
CA GLU A 115 10.64 12.25 -3.14
C GLU A 115 9.54 12.13 -4.20
N ASP A 116 9.95 12.37 -5.45
CA ASP A 116 9.10 12.21 -6.63
C ASP A 116 8.75 10.74 -6.84
N ARG A 117 7.48 10.46 -7.11
CA ARG A 117 6.98 9.10 -7.34
C ARG A 117 6.06 9.07 -8.55
N PHE A 118 6.11 7.96 -9.28
CA PHE A 118 5.44 7.80 -10.57
C PHE A 118 4.61 6.52 -10.67
N TRP A 119 4.86 5.55 -9.79
CA TRP A 119 4.28 4.21 -9.84
C TRP A 119 3.27 4.03 -8.73
N LYS A 120 1.99 3.92 -9.08
CA LYS A 120 0.86 3.75 -8.16
C LYS A 120 0.39 2.29 -8.14
N ILE A 121 0.18 1.76 -6.93
CA ILE A 121 -0.46 0.46 -6.72
C ILE A 121 -1.98 0.62 -6.77
N ASP A 122 -2.66 -0.28 -7.49
CA ASP A 122 -4.12 -0.34 -7.54
C ASP A 122 -4.70 -1.05 -6.30
N THR A 123 -5.06 -0.26 -5.29
CA THR A 123 -5.53 -0.74 -3.99
C THR A 123 -6.59 0.17 -3.39
N ALA A 124 -7.43 -0.39 -2.53
CA ALA A 124 -8.20 0.37 -1.56
C ALA A 124 -7.32 0.81 -0.39
N THR A 125 -7.73 1.89 0.29
CA THR A 125 -7.07 2.46 1.47
C THR A 125 -8.03 2.54 2.65
N ILE A 126 -7.46 2.56 3.85
CA ILE A 126 -8.19 2.66 5.11
C ILE A 126 -8.14 4.11 5.59
N ASN A 127 -9.25 4.59 6.14
CA ASN A 127 -9.35 5.85 6.85
C ASN A 127 -9.81 5.55 8.27
N SER A 128 -8.96 5.73 9.28
CA SER A 128 -9.23 5.46 10.69
C SER A 128 -9.30 6.75 11.53
N ILE A 129 -10.04 6.74 12.64
CA ILE A 129 -10.06 7.85 13.61
C ILE A 129 -9.30 7.45 14.88
N VAL A 130 -8.42 8.33 15.37
CA VAL A 130 -7.68 8.12 16.63
C VAL A 130 -8.67 7.93 17.79
N TRP A 131 -8.39 6.98 18.68
CA TRP A 131 -9.20 6.64 19.86
C TRP A 131 -10.55 5.97 19.58
N ASN A 132 -10.86 5.64 18.33
CA ASN A 132 -12.02 4.81 18.00
C ASN A 132 -11.63 3.72 16.99
N ASN A 133 -11.12 2.61 17.52
CA ASN A 133 -10.68 1.44 16.74
C ASN A 133 -11.81 0.80 15.91
N ASN A 134 -13.08 1.21 16.07
CA ASN A 134 -14.21 0.72 15.29
C ASN A 134 -14.66 1.70 14.18
N CYS A 135 -14.17 2.94 14.21
CA CYS A 135 -14.48 3.97 13.23
C CYS A 135 -13.38 4.04 12.17
N TYR A 136 -13.50 3.15 11.19
CA TYR A 136 -12.70 3.20 9.98
C TYR A 136 -13.54 2.92 8.74
N ASP A 137 -13.18 3.53 7.62
CA ASP A 137 -13.80 3.33 6.31
C ASP A 137 -12.76 2.81 5.32
N VAL A 138 -13.19 2.08 4.31
CA VAL A 138 -12.32 1.55 3.25
C VAL A 138 -12.78 2.15 1.93
N LYS A 139 -11.89 2.89 1.26
CA LYS A 139 -12.19 3.64 0.04
C LYS A 139 -11.14 3.38 -1.04
N ASN A 140 -11.53 3.61 -2.29
CA ASN A 140 -10.57 3.66 -3.40
C ASN A 140 -10.17 5.11 -3.62
N GLU A 141 -9.09 5.52 -2.94
CA GLU A 141 -8.54 6.85 -3.10
C GLU A 141 -7.73 6.94 -4.41
N GLU A 142 -8.03 7.94 -5.22
CA GLU A 142 -7.55 7.99 -6.61
C GLU A 142 -6.06 8.35 -6.73
N ASP A 143 -5.45 8.99 -5.72
CA ASP A 143 -4.08 9.48 -5.77
C ASP A 143 -3.25 9.19 -4.51
N LEU A 144 -3.38 7.97 -3.96
CA LEU A 144 -2.51 7.44 -2.91
C LEU A 144 -1.74 6.19 -3.37
N CYS A 145 -0.86 5.67 -2.52
CA CYS A 145 -0.14 4.40 -2.71
C CYS A 145 0.88 4.40 -3.86
N TYR A 146 1.69 5.46 -3.94
CA TYR A 146 2.81 5.52 -4.87
C TYR A 146 4.06 4.89 -4.26
N VAL A 147 4.68 3.94 -4.94
CA VAL A 147 5.94 3.32 -4.51
C VAL A 147 7.15 4.17 -4.93
N LYS A 148 8.21 4.09 -4.12
CA LYS A 148 9.43 4.85 -4.37
C LYS A 148 10.25 4.35 -5.58
N ILE A 149 10.24 3.05 -5.85
CA ILE A 149 11.10 2.44 -6.86
C ILE A 149 10.41 2.32 -8.21
N ASN A 150 11.20 2.23 -9.28
CA ASN A 150 10.72 1.65 -10.53
C ASN A 150 10.58 0.11 -10.34
N PRO A 151 9.40 -0.49 -10.57
CA PRO A 151 9.20 -1.92 -10.37
C PRO A 151 10.20 -2.82 -11.10
N TYR A 152 10.66 -2.40 -12.30
CA TYR A 152 11.61 -3.16 -13.10
C TYR A 152 12.98 -3.34 -12.44
N ASP A 153 13.36 -2.42 -11.53
CA ASP A 153 14.65 -2.44 -10.85
C ASP A 153 14.73 -3.53 -9.78
N LEU A 154 13.59 -3.98 -9.26
CA LEU A 154 13.52 -4.96 -8.16
C LEU A 154 14.33 -6.23 -8.45
N LYS A 155 14.36 -6.69 -9.71
CA LYS A 155 15.13 -7.88 -10.11
C LYS A 155 16.59 -7.79 -9.64
N ASN A 156 17.19 -6.60 -9.73
CA ASN A 156 18.61 -6.36 -9.49
C ASN A 156 18.92 -5.80 -8.10
N MET A 157 17.90 -5.51 -7.27
CA MET A 157 18.12 -4.99 -5.92
C MET A 157 18.76 -6.04 -5.00
N GLU A 158 19.69 -5.63 -4.15
CA GLU A 158 20.30 -6.49 -3.15
C GLU A 158 19.33 -6.80 -2.00
N TYR A 159 19.49 -7.97 -1.38
CA TYR A 159 18.77 -8.30 -0.15
C TYR A 159 19.26 -7.45 1.01
N THR A 160 18.33 -7.03 1.85
CA THR A 160 18.61 -6.32 3.08
C THR A 160 19.20 -7.29 4.12
N PRO A 161 20.30 -6.93 4.81
CA PRO A 161 20.83 -7.72 5.90
C PRO A 161 19.78 -7.98 6.99
N LEU A 162 19.75 -9.20 7.53
CA LEU A 162 18.71 -9.64 8.48
C LEU A 162 18.65 -8.77 9.74
N GLU A 163 19.75 -8.16 10.16
CA GLU A 163 19.82 -7.26 11.31
C GLU A 163 19.03 -5.97 11.12
N GLN A 164 18.79 -5.58 9.86
CA GLN A 164 18.04 -4.39 9.49
C GLN A 164 16.56 -4.67 9.22
N VAL A 165 16.17 -5.95 9.13
CA VAL A 165 14.78 -6.36 8.96
C VAL A 165 14.03 -6.14 10.28
N PRO A 166 12.87 -5.46 10.27
CA PRO A 166 12.07 -5.26 11.47
C PRO A 166 11.76 -6.58 12.16
N LYS A 167 12.16 -6.70 13.42
CA LYS A 167 11.84 -7.84 14.28
C LYS A 167 10.46 -7.63 14.90
N CYS A 168 9.73 -8.73 15.14
CA CYS A 168 8.44 -8.68 15.80
C CYS A 168 8.53 -7.93 17.13
N SER A 169 7.95 -6.73 17.19
CA SER A 169 7.77 -5.97 18.42
C SER A 169 6.28 -5.94 18.73
N ASN A 170 5.78 -7.04 19.33
CA ASN A 170 4.41 -7.31 19.73
C ASN A 170 3.32 -7.11 18.65
N PRO A 171 2.42 -8.08 18.47
CA PRO A 171 1.45 -8.00 17.41
C PRO A 171 0.37 -6.98 17.83
N ILE A 172 0.18 -5.94 17.01
CA ILE A 172 -0.95 -5.02 17.14
C ILE A 172 -2.20 -5.79 16.70
N ILE A 173 -2.69 -6.70 17.54
CA ILE A 173 -3.77 -7.64 17.17
C ILE A 173 -5.16 -6.98 17.25
N ASP A 174 -5.33 -5.88 17.98
CA ASP A 174 -6.66 -5.34 18.28
C ASP A 174 -7.02 -3.98 17.64
N LEU A 175 -6.20 -3.43 16.73
CA LEU A 175 -6.55 -2.13 16.12
C LEU A 175 -7.58 -2.21 14.97
N TYR A 176 -7.87 -3.40 14.43
CA TYR A 176 -8.64 -3.56 13.19
C TYR A 176 -9.74 -4.64 13.28
N SER A 177 -10.39 -4.79 14.44
CA SER A 177 -11.53 -5.70 14.59
C SER A 177 -12.68 -5.31 13.65
N GLY A 178 -13.19 -6.26 12.85
CA GLY A 178 -14.26 -6.05 11.86
C GLY A 178 -13.81 -5.52 10.49
N ILE A 179 -12.49 -5.40 10.23
CA ILE A 179 -12.01 -4.75 9.00
C ILE A 179 -12.31 -5.55 7.73
N ILE A 180 -12.45 -6.87 7.87
CA ILE A 180 -12.71 -7.79 6.77
C ILE A 180 -14.04 -7.44 6.08
N ASP A 181 -15.12 -7.33 6.85
CA ASP A 181 -16.46 -7.02 6.33
C ASP A 181 -16.48 -5.68 5.57
N LYS A 182 -15.70 -4.69 6.02
CA LYS A 182 -15.61 -3.38 5.33
C LYS A 182 -14.79 -3.46 4.04
N ILE A 183 -13.72 -4.26 4.01
CA ILE A 183 -12.95 -4.53 2.79
C ILE A 183 -13.85 -5.19 1.74
N GLU A 184 -14.61 -6.20 2.13
CA GLU A 184 -15.53 -6.91 1.23
C GLU A 184 -16.63 -5.98 0.68
N ASN A 185 -17.23 -5.16 1.55
CA ASN A 185 -18.22 -4.15 1.13
C ASN A 185 -17.64 -3.13 0.13
N CYS A 186 -16.40 -2.69 0.32
CA CYS A 186 -15.72 -1.78 -0.62
C CYS A 186 -15.52 -2.44 -2.00
N LYS A 187 -15.07 -3.69 -2.02
CA LYS A 187 -14.90 -4.45 -3.28
C LYS A 187 -16.21 -4.61 -4.05
N ASN A 188 -17.30 -4.94 -3.36
CA ASN A 188 -18.62 -5.07 -4.00
C ASN A 188 -19.12 -3.75 -4.62
N LYS A 189 -18.90 -2.62 -3.95
CA LYS A 189 -19.24 -1.29 -4.51
C LYS A 189 -18.45 -0.96 -5.77
N ASN A 190 -17.17 -1.35 -5.83
CA ASN A 190 -16.34 -1.15 -7.01
C ASN A 190 -16.80 -1.98 -8.21
N ILE A 191 -17.12 -3.26 -8.00
CA ILE A 191 -17.62 -4.15 -9.06
C ILE A 191 -18.86 -3.53 -9.70
N ASN A 192 -19.83 -3.12 -8.88
CA ASN A 192 -21.05 -2.47 -9.36
C ASN A 192 -20.76 -1.16 -10.12
N ARG A 193 -19.75 -0.38 -9.71
CA ARG A 193 -19.36 0.86 -10.41
C ARG A 193 -18.72 0.57 -11.77
N LEU A 194 -17.94 -0.50 -11.91
CA LEU A 194 -17.34 -0.90 -13.18
C LEU A 194 -18.40 -1.45 -14.14
N GLU A 195 -19.40 -2.19 -13.65
CA GLU A 195 -20.52 -2.70 -14.46
C GLU A 195 -21.48 -1.59 -14.92
N LEU A 196 -21.68 -0.53 -14.14
CA LEU A 196 -22.51 0.62 -14.52
C LEU A 196 -21.86 1.55 -15.56
N ASN A 197 -20.55 1.43 -15.77
CA ASN A 197 -19.78 2.27 -16.70
C ASN A 197 -19.25 1.49 -17.92
N ALA A 198 -19.66 0.23 -18.10
CA ALA A 198 -19.36 -0.63 -19.26
C ALA A 198 -20.57 -0.67 -20.21
#